data_AF-A0A947E9R1-F1
#
_entry.id   AF-A0A947E9R1-F1
#
_cell.length_a   1.000
_cell.length_b   1.000
_cell.length_c   1.000
_cell.angle_alpha   90.00
_cell.angle_beta   90.00
_cell.angle_gamma   90.00
#
_symmetry.space_group_name_H-M   'P 1'
#
loop_
_entity.id
_entity.type
_entity.pdbx_description
1 polymer ?
#
loop_
_entity_poly.entity_id
_entity_poly.type
_entity_poly.pdbx_seq_one_letter_code
_entity_poly.pdbx_strand_id
1 'polypeptide(L)'
;ISMLPGAGAALGDVQVDEKDLGRVEAIIRSMTPSERTDPKTISGSRKRRIATGSGTRPQDVNKVLKQFSETQRMMRSLSEGKSPIPGLSIPGMRATKPKKKKKR
;
A
#
# COMPACT_ATOMS: atom_id res chain seq x y z
N ILE A 1 -1.24 13.88 -29.08
CA ILE A 1 -1.12 12.77 -28.12
C ILE A 1 -2.53 12.24 -27.84
N SER A 2 -2.78 10.99 -28.19
CA SER A 2 -4.09 10.34 -28.02
C SER A 2 -4.14 9.67 -26.66
N MET A 3 -5.03 10.13 -25.78
CA MET A 3 -5.34 9.43 -24.53
C MET A 3 -6.62 8.62 -24.71
N LEU A 4 -6.58 7.36 -24.30
CA LEU A 4 -7.73 6.44 -24.35
C LEU A 4 -8.96 7.07 -23.66
N PRO A 5 -10.11 7.18 -24.35
CA PRO A 5 -11.34 7.62 -23.72
C PRO A 5 -11.84 6.52 -22.76
N GLY A 6 -11.97 6.85 -21.47
CA GLY A 6 -12.48 5.94 -20.44
C GLY A 6 -11.58 5.81 -19.19
N ALA A 7 -10.29 6.13 -19.28
CA ALA A 7 -9.38 6.11 -18.12
C ALA A 7 -9.31 7.45 -17.38
N GLY A 8 -9.75 8.56 -17.99
CA GLY A 8 -9.69 9.90 -17.40
C GLY A 8 -10.70 10.14 -16.26
N ALA A 9 -11.86 9.48 -16.29
CA ALA A 9 -12.93 9.72 -15.31
C ALA A 9 -12.68 9.04 -13.95
N ALA A 10 -11.89 7.96 -13.89
CA ALA A 10 -11.60 7.25 -12.64
C ALA A 10 -10.40 7.83 -11.86
N LEU A 11 -9.60 8.68 -12.50
CA LEU A 11 -8.41 9.32 -11.91
C LEU A 11 -8.61 10.82 -11.66
N GLY A 12 -9.72 11.41 -12.13
CA GLY A 12 -9.99 12.85 -12.07
C GLY A 12 -10.30 13.41 -10.67
N ASP A 13 -10.70 12.56 -9.72
CA ASP A 13 -11.13 13.00 -8.37
C ASP A 13 -10.10 12.76 -7.26
N VAL A 14 -8.89 12.29 -7.59
CA VAL A 14 -7.81 12.25 -6.59
C VAL A 14 -7.22 13.66 -6.50
N GLN A 15 -7.92 14.55 -5.80
CA GLN A 15 -7.35 15.83 -5.34
C GLN A 15 -6.25 15.51 -4.32
N VAL A 16 -5.07 15.20 -4.82
CA VAL A 16 -3.89 15.02 -3.99
C VAL A 16 -3.50 16.42 -3.49
N ASP A 17 -3.95 16.78 -2.29
CA ASP A 17 -3.51 18.00 -1.64
C ASP A 17 -2.01 17.88 -1.33
N GLU A 18 -1.21 18.79 -1.89
CA GLU A 18 0.24 18.82 -1.69
C GLU A 18 0.62 18.97 -0.21
N LYS A 19 -0.25 19.58 0.59
CA LYS A 19 -0.07 19.65 2.06
C LYS A 19 -0.15 18.28 2.72
N ASP A 20 -0.98 17.39 2.20
CA ASP A 20 -1.10 16.03 2.73
C ASP A 20 0.10 15.17 2.33
N LEU A 21 0.62 15.35 1.11
CA LEU A 21 1.89 14.73 0.70
C LEU A 21 3.06 15.16 1.60
N GLY A 22 3.17 16.47 1.89
CA GLY A 22 4.22 16.99 2.77
C GLY A 22 4.13 16.41 4.20
N ARG A 23 2.93 16.23 4.75
CA ARG A 23 2.73 15.59 6.05
C ARG A 23 3.13 14.12 6.04
N VAL A 24 2.75 13.37 5.00
CA VAL A 24 3.12 11.97 4.84
C VAL A 24 4.65 11.83 4.75
N GLU A 25 5.29 12.68 3.97
CA GLU A 25 6.74 12.70 3.84
C GLU A 25 7.43 12.99 5.18
N ALA A 26 6.96 14.01 5.92
CA ALA A 26 7.48 14.35 7.24
C ALA A 26 7.36 13.17 8.23
N ILE A 27 6.23 12.46 8.21
CA ILE A 27 6.00 11.25 9.01
C ILE A 27 7.00 10.15 8.65
N ILE A 28 7.17 9.85 7.36
CA ILE A 28 8.09 8.79 6.89
C ILE A 28 9.54 9.15 7.24
N ARG A 29 9.94 10.41 7.04
CA ARG A 29 11.28 10.91 7.38
C ARG A 29 11.58 10.81 8.89
N SER A 30 10.56 10.88 9.73
CA SER A 30 10.68 10.75 11.21
C SER A 30 10.76 9.30 11.72
N MET A 31 10.61 8.30 10.84
CA MET A 31 10.81 6.88 11.16
C MET A 31 12.29 6.50 11.10
N THR A 32 12.66 5.47 11.86
CA THR A 32 13.98 4.83 11.73
C THR A 32 14.02 3.88 10.52
N PRO A 33 15.21 3.52 9.99
CA PRO A 33 15.31 2.59 8.86
C PRO A 33 14.57 1.26 9.11
N SER A 34 14.71 0.68 10.30
CA SER A 34 14.04 -0.58 10.67
C SER A 34 12.51 -0.46 10.67
N GLU A 35 11.98 0.69 11.09
CA GLU A 35 10.53 0.96 11.10
C GLU A 35 9.97 1.15 9.68
N ARG A 36 10.76 1.71 8.74
CA ARG A 36 10.37 1.83 7.34
C ARG A 36 10.36 0.47 6.63
N THR A 37 11.32 -0.40 6.97
CA THR A 37 11.38 -1.76 6.41
C THR A 37 10.24 -2.63 6.93
N ASP A 38 9.93 -2.55 8.23
CA ASP A 38 8.80 -3.26 8.82
C ASP A 38 7.90 -2.36 9.67
N PRO A 39 6.90 -1.72 9.03
CA PRO A 39 5.95 -0.83 9.72
C PRO A 39 5.06 -1.53 10.75
N LYS A 40 4.97 -2.88 10.74
CA LYS A 40 4.17 -3.64 11.72
C LYS A 40 4.76 -3.61 13.12
N THR A 41 6.05 -3.32 13.24
CA THR A 41 6.76 -3.21 14.53
C THR A 41 6.51 -1.89 15.26
N ILE A 42 5.75 -0.96 14.66
CA ILE A 42 5.52 0.38 15.21
C ILE A 42 4.47 0.31 16.33
N SER A 43 4.96 0.30 17.57
CA SER A 43 4.15 0.35 18.78
C SER A 43 3.59 1.75 19.08
N GLY A 44 2.71 1.87 20.09
CA GLY A 44 2.14 3.16 20.51
C GLY A 44 3.20 4.19 20.94
N SER A 45 4.26 3.75 21.61
CA SER A 45 5.38 4.63 21.99
C SER A 45 6.12 5.17 20.77
N ARG A 46 6.39 4.31 19.78
CA ARG A 46 7.02 4.71 18.51
C ARG A 46 6.14 5.68 17.73
N LYS A 47 4.82 5.45 17.67
CA LYS A 47 3.87 6.39 17.04
C LYS A 47 3.93 7.78 17.66
N ARG A 48 4.03 7.88 19.00
CA ARG A 48 4.17 9.18 19.69
C ARG A 48 5.47 9.88 19.30
N ARG A 49 6.60 9.15 19.28
CA ARG A 49 7.91 9.69 18.86
C ARG A 49 7.90 10.21 17.41
N ILE A 50 7.30 9.44 16.49
CA ILE A 50 7.18 9.83 15.07
C ILE A 50 6.30 11.07 14.93
N ALA A 51 5.16 11.10 15.64
CA ALA A 51 4.25 12.24 15.63
C ALA A 51 4.94 13.52 16.12
N THR A 52 5.66 13.46 17.24
CA THR A 52 6.43 14.62 17.75
C THR A 52 7.55 15.05 16.81
N GLY A 53 8.24 14.10 16.16
CA GLY A 53 9.32 14.41 15.21
C GLY A 53 8.85 14.99 13.88
N SER A 54 7.61 14.68 13.48
CA SER A 54 7.02 15.14 12.22
C SER A 54 6.10 16.36 12.39
N GLY A 55 5.83 16.80 13.62
CA GLY A 55 4.87 17.87 13.90
C GLY A 55 3.41 17.45 13.63
N THR A 56 3.10 16.16 13.70
CA THR A 56 1.77 15.61 13.43
C THR A 56 1.16 14.95 14.67
N ARG A 57 -0.07 14.43 14.57
CA ARG A 57 -0.71 13.70 15.67
C ARG A 57 -0.44 12.20 15.54
N PRO A 58 -0.43 11.43 16.64
CA PRO A 58 -0.31 9.96 16.59
C PRO A 58 -1.39 9.28 15.74
N GLN A 59 -2.54 9.92 15.59
CA GLN A 59 -3.65 9.47 14.75
C GLN A 59 -3.31 9.54 13.26
N ASP A 60 -2.58 10.57 12.83
CA ASP A 60 -2.20 10.75 11.44
C ASP A 60 -1.13 9.73 11.05
N VAL A 61 -0.17 9.47 11.94
CA VAL A 61 0.77 8.34 11.81
C VAL A 61 0.01 7.02 11.63
N ASN A 62 -1.05 6.80 12.42
CA ASN A 62 -1.85 5.58 12.33
C ASN A 62 -2.63 5.46 11.01
N LYS A 63 -3.10 6.57 10.43
CA LYS A 63 -3.75 6.58 9.11
C LYS A 63 -2.76 6.14 8.03
N VAL A 64 -1.56 6.71 8.03
CA VAL A 64 -0.50 6.34 7.06
C VAL A 64 -0.16 4.85 7.16
N LEU A 65 -0.02 4.32 8.37
CA LEU A 65 0.27 2.89 8.57
C LEU A 65 -0.87 1.98 8.08
N LYS A 66 -2.13 2.38 8.28
CA LYS A 66 -3.29 1.64 7.76
C LYS A 66 -3.33 1.65 6.24
N GLN A 67 -3.21 2.83 5.63
CA GLN A 67 -3.18 2.99 4.18
C GLN A 67 -2.06 2.13 3.57
N PHE A 68 -0.85 2.17 4.15
CA PHE A 68 0.25 1.33 3.70
C PHE A 68 -0.07 -0.16 3.81
N SER A 69 -0.64 -0.62 4.92
CA SER A 69 -1.01 -2.03 5.11
C SER A 69 -2.08 -2.49 4.11
N GLU A 70 -3.05 -1.63 3.80
CA GLU A 70 -4.10 -1.91 2.82
C GLU A 70 -3.53 -1.99 1.41
N THR A 71 -2.70 -1.02 1.01
CA THR A 71 -2.00 -1.03 -0.28
C THR A 71 -1.08 -2.25 -0.39
N GLN A 72 -0.35 -2.59 0.68
CA GLN A 72 0.51 -3.78 0.70
C GLN A 72 -0.30 -5.06 0.53
N ARG A 73 -1.47 -5.18 1.17
CA ARG A 73 -2.37 -6.33 1.02
C ARG A 73 -2.87 -6.43 -0.42
N MET A 74 -3.29 -5.32 -1.01
CA MET A 74 -3.72 -5.26 -2.40
C MET A 74 -2.60 -5.70 -3.34
N MET A 75 -1.41 -5.12 -3.23
CA MET A 75 -0.24 -5.46 -4.05
C MET A 75 0.14 -6.95 -3.94
N ARG A 76 0.06 -7.54 -2.75
CA ARG A 76 0.26 -8.98 -2.56
C ARG A 76 -0.80 -9.81 -3.26
N SER A 77 -2.08 -9.44 -3.15
CA SER A 77 -3.17 -10.13 -3.86
C SER A 77 -2.98 -10.08 -5.38
N LEU A 78 -2.64 -8.91 -5.93
CA LEU A 78 -2.32 -8.79 -7.36
C LEU A 78 -1.10 -9.66 -7.75
N SER A 79 -0.03 -9.64 -6.95
CA SER A 79 1.17 -10.45 -7.21
C SER A 79 0.91 -11.95 -7.15
N GLU A 80 -0.07 -12.39 -6.36
CA GLU A 80 -0.51 -13.79 -6.28
C GLU A 80 -1.48 -14.19 -7.41
N GLY A 81 -1.77 -13.28 -8.35
CA GLY A 81 -2.74 -13.49 -9.43
C GLY A 81 -4.18 -13.56 -8.93
N LYS A 82 -4.46 -13.06 -7.72
CA LYS A 82 -5.78 -12.99 -7.12
C LYS A 82 -6.34 -11.60 -7.38
N SER A 83 -7.45 -11.52 -8.11
CA SER A 83 -8.13 -10.25 -8.35
C SER A 83 -8.42 -9.51 -7.04
N PRO A 84 -8.22 -8.19 -6.97
CA PRO A 84 -8.50 -7.39 -5.77
C PRO A 84 -9.99 -7.28 -5.41
N ILE A 85 -10.88 -7.89 -6.21
CA ILE A 85 -12.32 -7.93 -6.02
C ILE A 85 -12.70 -9.33 -5.48
N PRO A 86 -13.19 -9.45 -4.24
CA PRO A 86 -13.77 -10.70 -3.74
C PRO A 86 -14.90 -11.15 -4.67
N GLY A 87 -14.74 -12.29 -5.34
CA GLY A 87 -15.77 -12.88 -6.20
C GLY A 87 -15.59 -12.69 -7.72
N LEU A 88 -14.59 -11.92 -8.18
CA LEU A 88 -14.32 -11.78 -9.62
C LEU A 88 -13.01 -12.49 -10.01
N SER A 89 -13.07 -13.80 -10.23
CA SER A 89 -11.98 -14.53 -10.88
C SER A 89 -11.82 -14.07 -12.33
N ILE A 90 -10.66 -13.54 -12.72
CA ILE A 90 -10.32 -13.28 -14.13
C ILE A 90 -10.19 -14.65 -14.81
N PRO A 91 -11.10 -15.04 -15.72
CA PRO A 91 -10.99 -16.30 -16.44
C PRO A 91 -9.80 -16.22 -17.41
N GLY A 92 -8.87 -17.16 -17.33
CA GLY A 92 -7.79 -17.30 -18.31
C GLY A 92 -6.36 -17.21 -17.77
N MET A 93 -6.13 -16.67 -16.58
CA MET A 93 -4.78 -16.58 -15.99
C MET A 93 -4.48 -17.74 -15.03
N ARG A 94 -4.52 -18.97 -15.55
CA ARG A 94 -4.12 -20.15 -14.78
C ARG A 94 -2.60 -20.28 -14.85
N ALA A 95 -1.93 -19.91 -13.75
CA ALA A 95 -0.51 -20.21 -13.53
C ALA A 95 -0.24 -21.69 -13.82
N THR A 96 0.62 -21.95 -14.82
CA THR A 96 1.08 -23.29 -15.19
C THR A 96 2.00 -23.81 -14.08
N LYS A 97 1.45 -24.64 -13.18
CA LYS A 97 2.25 -25.36 -12.19
C LYS A 97 3.20 -26.34 -12.91
N PRO A 98 4.49 -26.43 -12.55
CA PRO A 98 5.39 -27.42 -13.13
C PRO A 98 4.99 -28.82 -12.62
N LYS A 99 4.82 -29.78 -13.55
CA LYS A 99 4.55 -31.19 -13.23
C LYS A 99 5.77 -31.80 -12.52
N LYS A 100 5.67 -32.03 -11.21
CA LYS A 100 6.60 -32.95 -10.51
C LYS A 100 6.38 -34.37 -11.06
N LYS A 101 7.36 -34.90 -11.79
CA LYS A 101 7.41 -36.31 -12.21
C LYS A 101 7.44 -37.19 -10.96
N LYS A 102 6.45 -38.08 -10.85
CA LYS A 102 6.28 -39.07 -9.80
C LYS A 102 7.36 -40.15 -9.99
N LYS A 103 8.29 -40.30 -9.05
CA LYS A 103 9.17 -41.48 -8.96
C LYS A 103 8.28 -42.71 -8.78
N ARG A 104 8.42 -43.69 -9.67
CA ARG A 104 8.13 -45.10 -9.43
C ARG A 104 9.42 -45.85 -9.72
#